data_AF-A0A7C9MVZ4-F1
#
_entry.id   AF-A0A7C9MVZ4-F1
#
_cell.length_a   1.000
_cell.length_b   1.000
_cell.length_c   1.000
_cell.angle_alpha   90.00
_cell.angle_beta   90.00
_cell.angle_gamma   90.00
#
_symmetry.space_group_name_H-M   'P 1'
#
loop_
_entity.id
_entity.type
_entity.pdbx_description
1 polymer ?
#
loop_
_entity_poly.entity_id
_entity_poly.type
_entity_poly.pdbx_seq_one_letter_code
_entity_poly.pdbx_strand_id
1 'polypeptide(L)'
;MDYRDERDGVLSEWWKFVDEFTIHQAALLIVGVEPNSETGTNCRDWKPHEKPNGYSILLQALSSGLAKGVLKGEHIPQFDYDINGNECGEFSGSTDVERSIVERASLVRWLADRGHRTGFFFPSADAGTPDYLNPDHPKYSGRLAAAVRAWEAVAAEEKDGKTPKQWLEKWLREHAAQFSGMTKDDGSPSEKAVGECSTVANWKAGGPAKTPGQ
;
A
#
# COMPACT_ATOMS: atom_id res chain seq x y z
N MET A 1 11.88 16.36 23.80
CA MET A 1 11.22 15.53 22.77
C MET A 1 10.50 16.52 21.90
N ASP A 2 11.09 16.85 20.76
CA ASP A 2 10.64 17.94 19.89
C ASP A 2 9.50 17.39 19.01
N TYR A 3 8.30 17.96 19.15
CA TYR A 3 7.08 17.57 18.41
C TYR A 3 7.20 17.74 16.88
N ARG A 4 8.32 18.30 16.40
CA ARG A 4 8.59 18.61 15.00
C ARG A 4 9.00 17.40 14.17
N ASP A 5 9.69 16.42 14.77
CA ASP A 5 10.27 15.28 14.04
C ASP A 5 9.23 14.21 13.67
N GLU A 6 8.09 14.16 14.37
CA GLU A 6 7.05 13.15 14.14
C GLU A 6 6.15 13.44 12.93
N ARG A 7 6.08 14.70 12.44
CA ARG A 7 5.19 15.08 11.33
C ARG A 7 5.83 15.00 9.95
N ASP A 8 7.15 15.01 9.87
CA ASP A 8 7.86 15.00 8.58
C ASP A 8 7.93 13.59 7.96
N GLY A 9 7.69 12.54 8.75
CA GLY A 9 7.74 11.14 8.30
C GLY A 9 6.40 10.49 7.96
N VAL A 10 5.26 11.14 8.24
CA VAL A 10 3.92 10.55 8.03
C VAL A 10 3.19 11.29 6.92
N LEU A 11 2.99 10.61 5.79
CA LEU A 11 2.18 11.12 4.68
C LEU A 11 0.72 11.25 5.10
N SER A 12 0.10 12.37 4.76
CA SER A 12 -1.30 12.59 5.04
C SER A 12 -2.20 11.70 4.17
N GLU A 13 -3.15 11.00 4.80
CA GLU A 13 -4.15 10.18 4.12
C GLU A 13 -5.06 10.99 3.19
N TRP A 14 -5.20 12.30 3.43
CA TRP A 14 -5.99 13.21 2.60
C TRP A 14 -5.48 13.30 1.16
N TRP A 15 -4.17 13.08 0.97
CA TRP A 15 -3.59 13.05 -0.36
C TRP A 15 -4.19 11.94 -1.22
N LYS A 16 -4.82 10.90 -0.67
CA LYS A 16 -5.45 9.81 -1.44
C LYS A 16 -6.66 10.27 -2.26
N PHE A 17 -7.29 11.37 -1.88
CA PHE A 17 -8.46 11.93 -2.56
C PHE A 17 -8.12 12.87 -3.72
N VAL A 18 -6.83 13.20 -3.89
CA VAL A 18 -6.38 14.17 -4.90
C VAL A 18 -6.16 13.47 -6.24
N ASP A 19 -6.83 13.88 -7.33
CA ASP A 19 -6.66 13.20 -8.62
C ASP A 19 -5.48 13.72 -9.46
N GLU A 20 -4.93 14.87 -9.09
CA GLU A 20 -3.95 15.60 -9.87
C GLU A 20 -2.88 16.19 -8.94
N PHE A 21 -1.61 16.04 -9.30
CA PHE A 21 -0.48 16.48 -8.49
C PHE A 21 0.42 17.40 -9.28
N THR A 22 1.01 18.40 -8.63
CA THR A 22 2.16 19.09 -9.22
C THR A 22 3.32 18.10 -9.34
N ILE A 23 4.25 18.34 -10.28
CA ILE A 23 5.45 17.49 -10.40
C ILE A 23 6.23 17.46 -9.08
N HIS A 24 6.30 18.60 -8.38
CA HIS A 24 6.90 18.71 -7.07
C HIS A 24 6.23 17.79 -6.04
N GLN A 25 4.91 17.88 -5.88
CA GLN A 25 4.14 17.04 -4.96
C GLN A 25 4.27 15.55 -5.28
N ALA A 26 4.17 15.19 -6.57
CA ALA A 26 4.32 13.80 -7.01
C ALA A 26 5.69 13.24 -6.66
N ALA A 27 6.77 14.00 -6.89
CA ALA A 27 8.12 13.57 -6.54
C ALA A 27 8.29 13.36 -5.03
N LEU A 28 7.75 14.25 -4.21
CA LEU A 28 7.78 14.14 -2.74
C LEU A 28 7.03 12.89 -2.23
N LEU A 29 5.82 12.67 -2.72
CA LEU A 29 5.01 11.51 -2.33
C LEU A 29 5.65 10.17 -2.74
N ILE A 30 6.39 10.14 -3.86
CA ILE A 30 7.15 8.95 -4.28
C ILE A 30 8.33 8.67 -3.33
N VAL A 31 9.05 9.70 -2.88
CA VAL A 31 10.17 9.54 -1.93
C VAL A 31 9.72 9.39 -0.47
N GLY A 32 8.41 9.49 -0.21
CA GLY A 32 7.84 9.34 1.13
C GLY A 32 7.90 10.60 1.99
N VAL A 33 8.00 11.79 1.39
CA VAL A 33 8.01 13.07 2.09
C VAL A 33 6.66 13.74 1.93
N GLU A 34 6.10 14.23 3.04
CA GLU A 34 4.83 14.96 3.06
C GLU A 34 5.00 16.32 2.38
N PRO A 35 4.24 16.64 1.30
CA PRO A 35 4.41 17.90 0.59
C PRO A 35 4.22 19.15 1.46
N ASN A 36 3.32 19.10 2.45
CA ASN A 36 3.07 20.22 3.36
C ASN A 36 4.00 20.26 4.59
N SER A 37 5.01 19.39 4.65
CA SER A 37 6.02 19.42 5.73
C SER A 37 7.03 20.55 5.52
N GLU A 38 7.85 20.83 6.54
CA GLU A 38 8.95 21.79 6.42
C GLU A 38 9.94 21.33 5.36
N THR A 39 10.24 20.03 5.34
CA THR A 39 11.06 19.39 4.31
C THR A 39 10.43 19.53 2.93
N GLY A 40 9.16 19.12 2.77
CA GLY A 40 8.46 19.15 1.48
C GLY A 40 8.40 20.55 0.88
N THR A 41 8.06 21.55 1.69
CA THR A 41 7.93 22.95 1.27
C THR A 41 9.27 23.54 0.79
N ASN A 42 10.38 23.18 1.44
CA ASN A 42 11.65 23.90 1.27
C ASN A 42 12.74 23.11 0.53
N CYS A 43 12.62 21.78 0.39
CA CYS A 43 13.72 20.95 -0.10
C CYS A 43 14.14 21.23 -1.55
N ARG A 44 13.35 21.99 -2.30
CA ARG A 44 13.71 22.44 -3.64
C ARG A 44 14.95 23.33 -3.65
N ASP A 45 15.06 24.23 -2.68
CA ASP A 45 16.12 25.25 -2.62
C ASP A 45 17.34 24.80 -1.81
N TRP A 46 17.26 23.62 -1.19
CA TRP A 46 18.35 23.03 -0.44
C TRP A 46 19.51 22.59 -1.32
N LYS A 47 20.68 22.39 -0.72
CA LYS A 47 21.84 21.87 -1.46
C LYS A 47 21.59 20.43 -1.88
N PRO A 48 22.22 19.94 -2.97
CA PRO A 48 21.95 18.60 -3.50
C PRO A 48 22.08 17.45 -2.49
N HIS A 49 22.97 17.55 -1.49
CA HIS A 49 23.18 16.53 -0.46
C HIS A 49 22.19 16.62 0.71
N GLU A 50 21.45 17.72 0.84
CA GLU A 50 20.41 17.92 1.84
C GLU A 50 19.04 17.46 1.31
N LYS A 51 18.89 17.35 -0.02
CA LYS A 51 17.63 16.93 -0.64
C LYS A 51 17.29 15.47 -0.34
N PRO A 52 15.99 15.14 -0.24
CA PRO A 52 15.56 13.74 -0.13
C PRO A 52 16.14 12.89 -1.26
N ASN A 53 16.59 11.69 -0.92
CA ASN A 53 17.21 10.80 -1.89
C ASN A 53 16.23 10.49 -3.04
N GLY A 54 16.71 10.60 -4.28
CA GLY A 54 15.90 10.36 -5.48
C GLY A 54 14.98 11.51 -5.90
N TYR A 55 14.76 12.54 -5.06
CA TYR A 55 13.85 13.66 -5.37
C TYR A 55 14.22 14.40 -6.66
N SER A 56 15.48 14.82 -6.80
CA SER A 56 15.96 15.51 -8.00
C SER A 56 15.85 14.65 -9.28
N ILE A 57 16.04 13.33 -9.15
CA ILE A 57 15.93 12.39 -10.27
C ILE A 57 14.46 12.28 -10.69
N LEU A 58 13.55 12.24 -9.73
CA LEU A 58 12.10 12.16 -9.99
C LEU A 58 11.58 13.44 -10.64
N LEU A 59 12.01 14.63 -10.21
CA LEU A 59 11.66 15.89 -10.89
C LEU A 59 12.04 15.82 -12.38
N GLN A 60 13.25 15.37 -12.69
CA GLN A 60 13.72 15.24 -14.07
C GLN A 60 12.90 14.20 -14.85
N ALA A 61 12.65 13.04 -14.25
CA ALA A 61 11.94 11.94 -14.89
C ALA A 61 10.46 12.28 -15.16
N LEU A 62 9.79 12.91 -14.21
CA LEU A 62 8.40 13.36 -14.34
C LEU A 62 8.28 14.49 -15.35
N SER A 63 9.16 15.50 -15.31
CA SER A 63 9.20 16.59 -16.29
C SER A 63 9.40 16.05 -17.70
N SER A 64 10.36 15.13 -17.90
CA SER A 64 10.58 14.50 -19.20
C SER A 64 9.41 13.61 -19.64
N GLY A 65 8.77 12.91 -18.70
CA GLY A 65 7.61 12.08 -18.97
C GLY A 65 6.41 12.90 -19.45
N LEU A 66 6.17 14.05 -18.84
CA LEU A 66 5.09 14.97 -19.18
C LEU A 66 5.36 15.68 -20.52
N ALA A 67 6.57 16.22 -20.70
CA ALA A 67 6.97 16.86 -21.96
C ALA A 67 6.91 15.92 -23.18
N LYS A 68 7.13 14.61 -22.97
CA LYS A 68 7.02 13.58 -24.02
C LYS A 68 5.60 13.02 -24.19
N GLY A 69 4.63 13.45 -23.38
CA GLY A 69 3.26 12.93 -23.39
C GLY A 69 3.12 11.48 -22.92
N VAL A 70 4.14 10.93 -22.25
CA VAL A 70 4.10 9.59 -21.65
C VAL A 70 3.30 9.62 -20.35
N LEU A 71 3.39 10.74 -19.62
CA LEU A 71 2.51 11.08 -18.51
C LEU A 71 1.40 12.00 -19.03
N LYS A 72 0.17 11.75 -18.61
CA LYS A 72 -0.96 12.67 -18.84
C LYS A 72 -1.00 13.76 -17.77
N GLY A 73 -1.42 14.94 -18.19
CA GLY A 73 -1.58 16.12 -17.34
C GLY A 73 -1.29 17.40 -18.13
N GLU A 74 -1.11 18.50 -17.40
CA GLU A 74 -0.85 19.82 -17.96
C GLU A 74 0.64 20.14 -17.87
N HIS A 75 1.29 20.27 -19.03
CA HIS A 75 2.68 20.72 -19.11
C HIS A 75 2.73 22.25 -19.19
N ILE A 76 3.35 22.87 -18.19
CA ILE A 76 3.57 24.31 -18.15
C ILE A 76 5.09 24.56 -18.23
N PRO A 77 5.61 25.22 -19.26
CA PRO A 77 7.02 25.56 -19.35
C PRO A 77 7.36 26.72 -18.39
N GLN A 78 8.65 26.92 -18.12
CA GLN A 78 9.12 28.09 -17.38
C GLN A 78 9.16 29.30 -18.30
N PHE A 79 8.78 30.45 -17.76
CA PHE A 79 8.79 31.74 -18.46
C PHE A 79 9.85 32.65 -17.86
N ASP A 80 10.48 33.44 -18.72
CA ASP A 80 11.30 34.58 -18.31
C ASP A 80 10.41 35.79 -18.07
N TYR A 81 10.70 36.57 -17.05
CA TYR A 81 9.92 37.76 -16.69
C TYR A 81 10.83 38.99 -16.73
N ASP A 82 10.36 40.08 -17.35
CA ASP A 82 11.07 41.36 -17.26
C ASP A 82 11.02 41.91 -15.83
N ILE A 83 11.76 43.01 -15.63
CA ILE A 83 11.78 43.79 -14.39
C ILE A 83 10.39 44.32 -13.97
N ASN A 84 9.41 44.30 -14.86
CA ASN A 84 8.03 44.73 -14.63
C ASN A 84 7.06 43.55 -14.41
N GLY A 85 7.56 42.30 -14.45
CA GLY A 85 6.76 41.08 -14.28
C GLY A 85 6.02 40.61 -15.53
N ASN A 86 6.33 41.13 -16.72
CA ASN A 86 5.75 40.66 -17.98
C ASN A 86 6.54 39.48 -18.54
N GLU A 87 5.83 38.47 -19.05
CA GLU A 87 6.43 37.32 -19.72
C GLU A 87 7.20 37.77 -20.99
N CYS A 88 8.51 37.54 -20.99
CA CYS A 88 9.42 37.93 -22.08
C CYS A 88 9.76 36.78 -23.02
N GLY A 89 9.48 35.54 -22.63
CA GLY A 89 9.66 34.36 -23.47
C GLY A 89 9.63 33.06 -22.68
N GLU A 90 9.38 31.97 -23.40
CA GLU A 90 9.44 30.62 -22.84
C GLU A 90 10.88 30.11 -22.86
N PHE A 91 11.31 29.48 -21.76
CA PHE A 91 12.50 28.63 -21.78
C PHE A 91 12.16 27.31 -22.46
N SER A 92 12.39 27.24 -23.78
CA SER A 92 12.07 26.05 -24.57
C SER A 92 12.69 24.78 -23.96
N GLY A 93 11.85 23.75 -23.75
CA GLY A 93 12.26 22.48 -23.16
C GLY A 93 12.37 22.47 -21.63
N SER A 94 11.98 23.56 -20.97
CA SER A 94 11.86 23.63 -19.51
C SER A 94 10.51 23.09 -19.03
N THR A 95 10.37 22.91 -17.71
CA THR A 95 9.11 22.53 -17.07
C THR A 95 9.03 23.25 -15.74
N ASP A 96 7.93 23.96 -15.50
CA ASP A 96 7.62 24.52 -14.20
C ASP A 96 7.03 23.41 -13.33
N VAL A 97 7.82 22.91 -12.38
CA VAL A 97 7.43 21.78 -11.55
C VAL A 97 6.40 22.10 -10.46
N GLU A 98 6.13 23.39 -10.19
CA GLU A 98 5.04 23.81 -9.28
C GLU A 98 3.71 23.97 -10.02
N ARG A 99 3.76 24.37 -11.29
CA ARG A 99 2.56 24.65 -12.08
C ARG A 99 2.16 23.48 -12.96
N SER A 100 3.11 22.67 -13.41
CA SER A 100 2.83 21.50 -14.23
C SER A 100 2.18 20.40 -13.40
N ILE A 101 1.11 19.83 -13.94
CA ILE A 101 0.24 18.88 -13.27
C ILE A 101 0.37 17.51 -13.93
N VAL A 102 0.35 16.44 -13.13
CA VAL A 102 0.27 15.05 -13.57
C VAL A 102 -0.99 14.38 -13.01
N GLU A 103 -1.69 13.65 -13.87
CA GLU A 103 -2.85 12.85 -13.46
C GLU A 103 -2.40 11.64 -12.62
N ARG A 104 -3.04 11.42 -11.47
CA ARG A 104 -2.77 10.28 -10.59
C ARG A 104 -2.79 8.96 -11.34
N ALA A 105 -3.86 8.68 -12.09
CA ALA A 105 -4.03 7.39 -12.76
C ALA A 105 -2.92 7.13 -13.78
N SER A 106 -2.47 8.18 -14.49
CA SER A 106 -1.34 8.09 -15.40
C SER A 106 -0.03 7.87 -14.67
N LEU A 107 0.20 8.58 -13.55
CA LEU A 107 1.38 8.43 -12.72
C LEU A 107 1.52 7.02 -12.15
N VAL A 108 0.44 6.46 -11.59
CA VAL A 108 0.41 5.10 -11.04
C VAL A 108 0.76 4.06 -12.10
N ARG A 109 0.16 4.14 -13.30
CA ARG A 109 0.53 3.24 -14.41
C ARG A 109 2.00 3.39 -14.79
N TRP A 110 2.46 4.63 -14.95
CA TRP A 110 3.83 4.93 -15.36
C TRP A 110 4.88 4.40 -14.38
N LEU A 111 4.61 4.46 -13.07
CA LEU A 111 5.44 3.89 -12.02
C LEU A 111 5.43 2.36 -12.05
N ALA A 112 4.24 1.75 -12.18
CA ALA A 112 4.08 0.29 -12.23
C ALA A 112 4.79 -0.33 -13.43
N ASP A 113 4.73 0.32 -14.60
CA ASP A 113 5.41 -0.11 -15.82
C ASP A 113 6.94 -0.09 -15.68
N ARG A 114 7.46 0.74 -14.76
CA ARG A 114 8.90 0.82 -14.41
C ARG A 114 9.28 -0.08 -13.23
N GLY A 115 8.37 -0.92 -12.76
CA GLY A 115 8.62 -1.86 -11.67
C GLY A 115 8.48 -1.26 -10.27
N HIS A 116 8.11 0.02 -10.14
CA HIS A 116 7.84 0.62 -8.83
C HIS A 116 6.37 0.35 -8.45
N ARG A 117 6.16 -0.45 -7.40
CA ARG A 117 4.84 -0.93 -6.95
C ARG A 117 4.65 -0.88 -5.42
N THR A 118 5.33 0.04 -4.77
CA THR A 118 5.34 0.19 -3.30
C THR A 118 5.16 1.66 -2.92
N GLY A 119 4.80 1.95 -1.67
CA GLY A 119 4.71 3.32 -1.16
C GLY A 119 3.34 3.97 -1.38
N PHE A 120 3.27 5.30 -1.30
CA PHE A 120 2.01 6.05 -1.24
C PHE A 120 1.01 5.73 -2.36
N PHE A 121 1.50 5.65 -3.60
CA PHE A 121 0.68 5.40 -4.80
C PHE A 121 0.27 3.93 -4.97
N PHE A 122 0.86 3.04 -4.18
CA PHE A 122 0.57 1.61 -4.16
C PHE A 122 0.33 1.20 -2.73
N PRO A 123 -0.82 1.59 -2.14
CA PRO A 123 -1.16 1.12 -0.82
C PRO A 123 -1.08 -0.41 -0.85
N SER A 124 -0.29 -0.98 0.07
CA SER A 124 -0.27 -2.43 0.26
C SER A 124 -1.72 -2.90 0.37
N ALA A 125 -2.04 -4.04 -0.21
CA ALA A 125 -3.38 -4.66 -0.12
C ALA A 125 -3.86 -4.86 1.35
N ASP A 126 -3.01 -4.55 2.33
CA ASP A 126 -3.26 -4.49 3.77
C ASP A 126 -4.14 -3.31 4.23
N ALA A 127 -4.52 -2.36 3.36
CA ALA A 127 -5.41 -1.25 3.72
C ALA A 127 -6.92 -1.60 3.64
N GLY A 128 -7.26 -2.83 3.25
CA GLY A 128 -8.63 -3.33 3.24
C GLY A 128 -8.66 -4.80 3.61
N THR A 129 -9.66 -5.21 4.38
CA THR A 129 -9.97 -6.64 4.52
C THR A 129 -10.20 -7.18 3.10
N PRO A 130 -9.39 -8.15 2.60
CA PRO A 130 -9.59 -8.71 1.27
C PRO A 130 -11.05 -9.11 1.05
N ASP A 131 -11.57 -8.99 -0.17
CA ASP A 131 -12.99 -9.27 -0.46
C ASP A 131 -13.45 -10.64 0.04
N TYR A 132 -12.57 -11.65 0.00
CA TYR A 132 -12.86 -13.00 0.50
C TYR A 132 -12.93 -13.13 2.03
N LEU A 133 -12.46 -12.11 2.76
CA LEU A 133 -12.58 -11.97 4.22
C LEU A 133 -13.69 -10.98 4.63
N ASN A 134 -14.33 -10.28 3.69
CA ASN A 134 -15.41 -9.33 3.98
C ASN A 134 -16.75 -10.06 4.20
N PRO A 135 -17.35 -10.01 5.41
CA PRO A 135 -18.62 -10.70 5.72
C PRO A 135 -19.81 -10.25 4.85
N ASP A 136 -19.78 -9.02 4.34
CA ASP A 136 -20.85 -8.45 3.51
C ASP A 136 -20.69 -8.80 2.02
N HIS A 137 -19.59 -9.47 1.64
CA HIS A 137 -19.36 -9.85 0.24
C HIS A 137 -20.34 -10.98 -0.17
N PRO A 138 -20.98 -10.91 -1.36
CA PRO A 138 -22.00 -11.89 -1.78
C PRO A 138 -21.48 -13.33 -1.91
N LYS A 139 -20.16 -13.50 -2.01
CA LYS A 139 -19.48 -14.80 -2.06
C LYS A 139 -18.67 -15.09 -0.79
N TYR A 140 -18.98 -14.40 0.31
CA TYR A 140 -18.32 -14.63 1.58
C TYR A 140 -18.52 -16.06 2.06
N SER A 141 -17.46 -16.66 2.60
CA SER A 141 -17.49 -17.97 3.23
C SER A 141 -16.83 -17.87 4.60
N GLY A 142 -17.64 -18.00 5.66
CA GLY A 142 -17.15 -17.91 7.03
C GLY A 142 -16.07 -18.94 7.35
N ARG A 143 -16.14 -20.14 6.75
CA ARG A 143 -15.10 -21.16 6.90
C ARG A 143 -13.77 -20.77 6.26
N LEU A 144 -13.79 -20.17 5.07
CA LEU A 144 -12.58 -19.67 4.41
C LEU A 144 -11.95 -18.56 5.27
N ALA A 145 -12.78 -17.60 5.71
CA ALA A 145 -12.32 -16.52 6.56
C ALA A 145 -11.73 -17.05 7.88
N ALA A 146 -12.37 -18.03 8.51
CA ALA A 146 -11.87 -18.67 9.73
C ALA A 146 -10.51 -19.34 9.50
N ALA A 147 -10.33 -20.07 8.39
CA ALA A 147 -9.06 -20.72 8.07
C ALA A 147 -7.92 -19.72 7.86
N VAL A 148 -8.17 -18.63 7.12
CA VAL A 148 -7.18 -17.57 6.89
C VAL A 148 -6.83 -16.85 8.19
N ARG A 149 -7.83 -16.44 8.99
CA ARG A 149 -7.60 -15.75 10.27
C ARG A 149 -6.88 -16.62 11.28
N ALA A 150 -7.20 -17.92 11.34
CA ALA A 150 -6.48 -18.87 12.18
C ALA A 150 -5.02 -19.01 11.74
N TRP A 151 -4.76 -19.06 10.43
CA TRP A 151 -3.40 -19.11 9.89
C TRP A 151 -2.60 -17.86 10.25
N GLU A 152 -3.16 -16.67 10.03
CA GLU A 152 -2.53 -15.39 10.39
C GLU A 152 -2.19 -15.32 11.88
N ALA A 153 -3.12 -15.74 12.75
CA ALA A 153 -2.95 -15.69 14.20
C ALA A 153 -1.89 -16.68 14.70
N VAL A 154 -1.87 -17.92 14.18
CA VAL A 154 -0.93 -18.95 14.65
C VAL A 154 0.45 -18.76 14.02
N ALA A 155 0.56 -18.25 12.80
CA ALA A 155 1.85 -17.95 12.16
C ALA A 155 2.63 -16.84 12.88
N ALA A 156 1.95 -15.96 13.60
CA ALA A 156 2.57 -14.89 14.39
C ALA A 156 3.19 -15.38 15.72
N GLU A 157 2.81 -16.56 16.22
CA GLU A 157 3.26 -17.09 17.51
C GLU A 157 3.69 -18.57 17.42
N GLU A 158 4.98 -18.84 17.17
CA GLU A 158 5.54 -20.17 17.45
C GLU A 158 5.86 -20.30 18.94
N LYS A 159 5.00 -20.99 19.69
CA LYS A 159 5.29 -21.44 21.05
C LYS A 159 4.91 -22.90 21.27
N ASP A 160 5.73 -23.56 22.08
CA ASP A 160 5.60 -24.91 22.61
C ASP A 160 5.52 -26.06 21.58
N GLY A 161 6.02 -27.23 21.97
CA GLY A 161 6.15 -28.45 21.15
C GLY A 161 4.85 -29.10 20.64
N LYS A 162 3.80 -28.33 20.38
CA LYS A 162 2.56 -28.73 19.71
C LYS A 162 2.70 -28.55 18.19
N THR A 163 1.89 -29.28 17.44
CA THR A 163 1.85 -29.16 15.98
C THR A 163 1.03 -27.93 15.56
N PRO A 164 1.34 -27.31 14.40
CA PRO A 164 0.55 -26.18 13.88
C PRO A 164 -0.95 -26.50 13.78
N LYS A 165 -1.31 -27.73 13.39
CA LYS A 165 -2.70 -28.20 13.36
C LYS A 165 -3.40 -28.09 14.72
N GLN A 166 -2.73 -28.48 15.81
CA GLN A 166 -3.31 -28.41 17.15
C GLN A 166 -3.56 -26.96 17.60
N TRP A 167 -2.67 -26.05 17.24
CA TRP A 167 -2.85 -24.61 17.51
C TRP A 167 -4.00 -24.03 16.70
N LEU A 168 -4.08 -24.37 15.41
CA LEU A 168 -5.19 -23.97 14.54
C LEU A 168 -6.53 -24.47 15.09
N GLU A 169 -6.62 -25.75 15.51
CA GLU A 169 -7.84 -26.30 16.11
C GLU A 169 -8.24 -25.58 17.40
N LYS A 170 -7.27 -25.26 18.27
CA LYS A 170 -7.54 -24.49 19.49
C LYS A 170 -8.09 -23.09 19.15
N TRP A 171 -7.40 -22.35 18.29
CA TRP A 171 -7.80 -20.99 17.91
C TRP A 171 -9.18 -20.98 17.27
N LEU A 172 -9.44 -21.91 16.34
CA LEU A 172 -10.73 -22.03 15.66
C LEU A 172 -11.88 -22.35 16.60
N ARG A 173 -11.67 -23.16 17.66
CA ARG A 173 -12.71 -23.42 18.68
C ARG A 173 -13.03 -22.18 19.50
N GLU A 174 -12.00 -21.42 19.89
CA GLU A 174 -12.15 -20.19 20.69
C GLU A 174 -12.85 -19.08 19.90
N HIS A 175 -12.68 -19.05 18.57
CA HIS A 175 -13.22 -18.00 17.70
C HIS A 175 -14.39 -18.47 16.82
N ALA A 176 -14.90 -19.69 17.01
CA ALA A 176 -15.92 -20.29 16.15
C ALA A 176 -17.18 -19.43 15.99
N ALA A 177 -17.62 -18.77 17.07
CA ALA A 177 -18.82 -17.94 17.07
C ALA A 177 -18.71 -16.69 16.16
N GLN A 178 -17.50 -16.30 15.76
CA GLN A 178 -17.26 -15.12 14.93
C GLN A 178 -17.45 -15.40 13.43
N PHE A 179 -17.55 -16.67 13.03
CA PHE A 179 -17.55 -17.07 11.63
C PHE A 179 -18.78 -17.92 11.30
N SER A 180 -19.51 -17.54 10.25
CA SER A 180 -20.67 -18.31 9.80
C SER A 180 -20.26 -19.73 9.38
N GLY A 181 -21.05 -20.72 9.82
CA GLY A 181 -20.79 -22.13 9.52
C GLY A 181 -19.66 -22.79 10.31
N MET A 182 -19.13 -22.13 11.35
CA MET A 182 -18.18 -22.67 12.32
C MET A 182 -18.84 -23.14 13.64
N THR A 183 -20.11 -22.79 13.87
CA THR A 183 -20.92 -23.28 14.99
C THR A 183 -22.00 -24.26 14.54
N LYS A 184 -22.52 -25.04 15.48
CA LYS A 184 -23.75 -25.84 15.31
C LYS A 184 -24.98 -25.01 15.68
N ASP A 185 -26.16 -25.59 15.51
CA ASP A 185 -27.44 -24.94 15.83
C ASP A 185 -27.59 -24.55 17.32
N ASP A 186 -26.85 -25.22 18.21
CA ASP A 186 -26.79 -24.93 19.65
C ASP A 186 -25.76 -23.83 20.02
N GLY A 187 -25.08 -23.25 19.03
CA GLY A 187 -24.04 -22.24 19.22
C GLY A 187 -22.67 -22.81 19.62
N SER A 188 -22.54 -24.13 19.83
CA SER A 188 -21.26 -24.76 20.14
C SER A 188 -20.36 -24.88 18.89
N PRO A 189 -19.02 -24.89 19.04
CA PRO A 189 -18.11 -25.10 17.92
C PRO A 189 -18.37 -26.40 17.15
N SER A 190 -18.38 -26.33 15.83
CA SER A 190 -18.51 -27.48 14.95
C SER A 190 -17.15 -28.16 14.75
N GLU A 191 -16.92 -29.28 15.44
CA GLU A 191 -15.68 -30.06 15.34
C GLU A 191 -15.36 -30.48 13.89
N LYS A 192 -16.38 -30.74 13.08
CA LYS A 192 -16.21 -31.02 11.65
C LYS A 192 -15.62 -29.80 10.92
N ALA A 193 -16.21 -28.62 11.09
CA ALA A 193 -15.74 -27.40 10.44
C ALA A 193 -14.34 -27.00 10.93
N VAL A 194 -14.08 -27.12 12.24
CA VAL A 194 -12.76 -26.90 12.85
C VAL A 194 -11.71 -27.82 12.23
N GLY A 195 -11.99 -29.12 12.09
CA GLY A 195 -11.06 -30.09 11.51
C GLY A 195 -10.79 -29.87 10.01
N GLU A 196 -11.81 -29.47 9.25
CA GLU A 196 -11.66 -29.10 7.84
C GLU A 196 -10.77 -27.86 7.69
N CYS A 197 -11.08 -26.78 8.41
CA CYS A 197 -10.32 -25.53 8.36
C CYS A 197 -8.88 -25.71 8.87
N SER A 198 -8.67 -26.43 9.97
CA SER A 198 -7.33 -26.68 10.50
C SER A 198 -6.47 -27.52 9.55
N THR A 199 -7.09 -28.42 8.78
CA THR A 199 -6.38 -29.22 7.78
C THR A 199 -5.96 -28.38 6.57
N VAL A 200 -6.83 -27.48 6.09
CA VAL A 200 -6.51 -26.57 4.97
C VAL A 200 -5.45 -25.54 5.37
N ALA A 201 -5.55 -24.97 6.58
CA ALA A 201 -4.64 -23.94 7.06
C ALA A 201 -3.28 -24.48 7.54
N ASN A 202 -3.13 -25.80 7.72
CA ASN A 202 -1.90 -26.38 8.25
C ASN A 202 -0.76 -26.37 7.21
N TRP A 203 0.25 -25.52 7.42
CA TRP A 203 1.44 -25.40 6.55
C TRP A 203 2.48 -26.51 6.78
N LYS A 204 2.33 -27.32 7.83
CA LYS A 204 3.25 -28.42 8.14
C LYS A 204 2.56 -29.75 7.89
N ALA A 205 2.85 -30.35 6.74
CA ALA A 205 2.35 -31.68 6.41
C ALA A 205 2.86 -32.72 7.42
N GLY A 206 1.99 -33.20 8.31
CA GLY A 206 2.17 -34.53 8.89
C GLY A 206 1.87 -35.53 7.78
N GLY A 207 2.86 -36.35 7.40
CA GLY A 207 2.80 -37.22 6.23
C GLY A 207 1.53 -38.09 6.15
N PRO A 208 1.19 -38.61 4.96
CA PRO A 208 -0.04 -39.37 4.75
C PRO A 208 -0.15 -40.54 5.72
N ALA A 209 -1.38 -40.79 6.17
CA ALA A 209 -1.74 -41.95 6.98
C ALA A 209 -1.15 -43.22 6.35
N LYS A 210 -0.48 -44.05 7.16
CA LYS A 210 -0.04 -45.37 6.72
C LYS A 210 -1.25 -46.12 6.15
N THR A 211 -1.20 -46.42 4.86
CA THR A 211 -2.09 -47.42 4.26
C THR A 211 -2.00 -48.70 5.10
N PRO A 212 -3.12 -49.30 5.56
CA PRO A 212 -3.06 -50.59 6.24
C PRO A 212 -2.42 -51.60 5.28
N GLY A 213 -1.33 -52.23 5.73
CA GLY A 213 -0.60 -53.21 4.93
C GLY A 213 -1.49 -54.40 4.58
N GLN A 214 -1.41 -54.82 3.32
CA GLN A 214 -1.61 -56.22 2.94
C GLN A 214 -0.28 -56.96 3.10
#